data_AF-S5ZB31-F1
#
_entry.id   AF-S5ZB31-F1
#
_cell.length_a   1.000
_cell.length_b   1.000
_cell.length_c   1.000
_cell.angle_alpha   90.00
_cell.angle_beta   90.00
_cell.angle_gamma   90.00
#
_symmetry.space_group_name_H-M   'P 1'
#
loop_
_entity.id
_entity.type
_entity.pdbx_description
1 polymer ?
#
loop_
_entity_poly.entity_id
_entity_poly.type
_entity_poly.pdbx_seq_one_letter_code
_entity_poly.pdbx_strand_id
1 'polypeptide(L)'
;MQNSSSKNETIVRAYSIPLRANDVILNFIEEYHNMAKTTLQEILNAKKFTKVERKQLRDTLLENWNYATHYVDSAINQMLGLVKYKGESVKRFKRF
;
A
#
# COMPACT_ATOMS: atom_id res chain seq x y z
N MET A 1 -32.51 -32.21 -13.71
CA MET A 1 -31.74 -31.04 -14.19
C MET A 1 -31.10 -30.38 -12.98
N GLN A 2 -29.80 -30.60 -12.79
CA GLN A 2 -29.01 -29.92 -11.76
C GLN A 2 -28.20 -28.83 -12.46
N ASN A 3 -28.43 -27.56 -12.11
CA ASN A 3 -27.57 -26.46 -12.50
C ASN A 3 -26.64 -26.16 -11.32
N SER A 4 -25.46 -26.81 -11.31
CA SER A 4 -24.40 -26.52 -10.36
C SER A 4 -23.54 -25.37 -10.88
N SER A 5 -23.66 -24.23 -10.20
CA SER A 5 -22.60 -23.28 -9.84
C SER A 5 -21.26 -23.38 -10.57
N SER A 6 -20.90 -22.31 -11.28
CA SER A 6 -19.50 -21.86 -11.31
C SER A 6 -19.46 -20.33 -11.43
N LYS A 7 -19.73 -19.63 -10.33
CA LYS A 7 -19.19 -18.27 -10.17
C LYS A 7 -17.68 -18.46 -10.14
N ASN A 8 -17.01 -18.08 -11.23
CA ASN A 8 -15.56 -18.02 -11.30
C ASN A 8 -15.12 -16.91 -10.33
N GLU A 9 -15.01 -17.24 -9.05
CA GLU A 9 -14.32 -16.45 -8.06
C GLU A 9 -12.86 -16.42 -8.50
N THR A 10 -12.45 -15.32 -9.13
CA THR A 10 -11.08 -15.09 -9.55
C THR A 10 -10.23 -14.90 -8.30
N ILE A 11 -9.81 -16.02 -7.70
CA ILE A 11 -8.88 -16.03 -6.57
C ILE A 11 -7.54 -15.49 -7.10
N VAL A 12 -7.28 -14.20 -6.85
CA VAL A 12 -6.00 -13.57 -7.17
C VAL A 12 -4.97 -14.09 -6.15
N ARG A 13 -4.11 -15.00 -6.60
CA ARG A 13 -3.00 -15.51 -5.77
C ARG A 13 -1.93 -14.43 -5.58
N ALA A 14 -1.19 -14.51 -4.48
CA ALA A 14 -0.04 -13.65 -4.23
C ALA A 14 0.95 -13.69 -5.42
N TYR A 15 1.47 -12.52 -5.80
CA TYR A 15 2.40 -12.30 -6.93
C TYR A 15 1.84 -12.55 -8.35
N SER A 16 0.54 -12.81 -8.50
CA SER A 16 -0.08 -12.95 -9.82
C SER A 16 -0.61 -11.60 -10.31
N ILE A 17 0.01 -11.02 -11.34
CA ILE A 17 -0.53 -9.87 -12.06
C ILE A 17 -1.54 -10.40 -13.11
N PRO A 18 -2.84 -10.02 -13.06
CA PRO A 18 -3.84 -10.49 -14.01
C PRO A 18 -3.61 -9.93 -15.42
N LEU A 19 -2.75 -10.57 -16.22
CA LEU A 19 -2.40 -10.13 -17.59
C LEU A 19 -3.57 -10.10 -18.60
N ARG A 20 -4.81 -10.46 -18.19
CA ARG A 20 -5.98 -10.61 -19.07
C ARG A 20 -7.09 -9.57 -18.86
N ALA A 21 -6.89 -8.58 -17.99
CA ALA A 21 -7.84 -7.48 -17.88
C ALA A 21 -7.06 -6.20 -17.59
N ASN A 22 -6.82 -5.39 -18.63
CA ASN A 22 -6.15 -4.10 -18.50
C ASN A 22 -6.79 -3.28 -17.37
N ASP A 23 -8.12 -3.33 -17.26
CA ASP A 23 -8.88 -2.61 -16.22
C ASP A 23 -8.56 -3.07 -14.79
N VAL A 24 -8.29 -4.37 -14.58
CA VAL A 24 -7.93 -4.90 -13.24
C VAL A 24 -6.52 -4.47 -12.86
N ILE A 25 -5.57 -4.48 -13.81
CA ILE A 25 -4.21 -4.01 -13.57
C ILE A 25 -4.22 -2.50 -13.31
N LEU A 26 -4.94 -1.72 -14.12
CA LEU A 26 -5.05 -0.28 -13.96
C LEU A 26 -5.69 0.08 -12.62
N ASN A 27 -6.78 -0.59 -12.25
CA ASN A 27 -7.43 -0.39 -10.95
C ASN A 27 -6.48 -0.73 -9.79
N PHE A 28 -5.71 -1.82 -9.88
CA PHE A 28 -4.71 -2.16 -8.86
C PHE A 28 -3.65 -1.06 -8.72
N ILE A 29 -3.11 -0.57 -9.85
CA ILE A 29 -2.09 0.50 -9.86
C ILE A 29 -2.66 1.76 -9.20
N GLU A 30 -3.87 2.17 -9.59
CA GLU A 30 -4.54 3.34 -9.03
C GLU A 30 -4.81 3.21 -7.53
N GLU A 31 -5.38 2.09 -7.09
CA GLU A 31 -5.62 1.82 -5.67
C GLU A 31 -4.32 1.80 -4.86
N TYR A 32 -3.25 1.17 -5.38
CA TYR A 32 -1.94 1.15 -4.73
C TYR A 32 -1.35 2.55 -4.59
N HIS A 33 -1.39 3.37 -5.65
CA HIS A 33 -0.86 4.73 -5.62
C HIS A 33 -1.66 5.65 -4.69
N ASN A 34 -2.99 5.51 -4.66
CA ASN A 34 -3.83 6.23 -3.71
C ASN A 34 -3.49 5.86 -2.26
N MET A 35 -3.36 4.56 -1.96
CA MET A 35 -2.92 4.08 -0.65
C MET A 35 -1.54 4.63 -0.27
N ALA A 36 -0.57 4.59 -1.20
CA ALA A 36 0.78 5.09 -0.95
C ALA A 36 0.78 6.61 -0.67
N LYS A 37 -0.04 7.38 -1.40
CA LYS A 37 -0.22 8.82 -1.16
C LYS A 37 -0.77 9.09 0.24
N THR A 38 -1.86 8.43 0.63
CA THR A 38 -2.45 8.54 1.97
C THR A 38 -1.42 8.16 3.04
N THR A 39 -0.72 7.05 2.85
CA THR A 39 0.34 6.58 3.74
C THR A 39 1.42 7.65 3.96
N LEU A 40 1.89 8.29 2.88
CA LEU A 40 2.89 9.34 2.95
C LEU A 40 2.37 10.57 3.72
N GLN A 41 1.12 10.96 3.47
CA GLN A 41 0.49 12.09 4.17
C GLN A 41 0.38 11.83 5.67
N GLU A 42 -0.06 10.64 6.08
CA GLU A 42 -0.13 10.25 7.48
C GLU A 42 1.23 10.26 8.17
N ILE A 43 2.27 9.74 7.51
CA ILE A 43 3.64 9.77 8.04
C ILE A 43 4.15 11.21 8.19
N LEU A 44 3.88 12.09 7.22
CA LEU A 44 4.33 13.49 7.25
C LEU A 44 3.59 14.34 8.29
N ASN A 45 2.30 14.06 8.51
CA ASN A 45 1.45 14.76 9.46
C ASN A 45 1.66 14.27 10.90
N ALA A 46 2.15 13.04 11.08
CA ALA A 46 2.43 12.50 12.40
C ALA A 46 3.58 13.25 13.07
N LYS A 47 3.32 13.83 14.26
CA LYS A 47 4.36 14.40 15.13
C LYS A 47 5.46 13.38 15.47
N LYS A 48 5.07 12.12 15.61
CA LYS A 48 5.97 10.97 15.79
C LYS A 48 5.33 9.75 15.16
N PHE A 49 6.05 9.10 14.26
CA PHE A 49 5.58 7.87 13.60
C PHE A 49 6.26 6.65 14.24
N THR A 50 5.66 6.09 15.29
CA THR A 50 6.23 4.93 16.02
C THR A 50 5.63 3.61 15.53
N LYS A 51 5.98 2.50 16.20
CA LYS A 51 5.40 1.19 15.93
C LYS A 51 3.87 1.16 16.15
N VAL A 52 3.36 1.97 17.08
CA VAL A 52 1.92 2.03 17.38
C VAL A 52 1.16 2.69 16.24
N GLU A 53 1.58 3.88 15.82
CA GLU A 53 0.98 4.61 14.69
C GLU A 53 1.12 3.81 13.39
N ARG A 54 2.26 3.12 13.20
CA ARG A 54 2.46 2.21 12.06
C ARG A 54 1.43 1.08 12.04
N LYS A 55 1.13 0.48 13.21
CA LYS A 55 0.15 -0.60 13.32
C LYS A 55 -1.26 -0.07 13.05
N GLN A 56 -1.62 1.05 13.67
CA GLN A 56 -2.94 1.69 13.46
C GLN A 56 -3.16 2.04 11.99
N LEU A 57 -2.18 2.69 11.34
CA LEU A 57 -2.26 3.00 9.92
C LEU A 57 -2.44 1.73 9.08
N ARG A 58 -1.66 0.68 9.35
CA ARG A 58 -1.78 -0.60 8.64
C ARG A 58 -3.18 -1.20 8.78
N ASP A 59 -3.70 -1.23 10.01
CA ASP A 59 -5.01 -1.81 10.29
C ASP A 59 -6.12 -1.01 9.56
N THR A 60 -6.07 0.33 9.58
CA THR A 60 -7.00 1.19 8.83
C THR A 60 -6.90 1.01 7.32
N LEU A 61 -5.68 0.92 6.76
CA LEU A 61 -5.50 0.71 5.31
C LEU A 61 -6.05 -0.64 4.87
N LEU A 62 -5.97 -1.67 5.73
CA LEU A 62 -6.46 -3.01 5.40
C LEU A 62 -7.99 -3.12 5.36
N GLU A 63 -8.73 -2.24 6.05
CA GLU A 63 -10.20 -2.27 6.08
C GLU A 63 -10.82 -2.13 4.69
N ASN A 64 -10.19 -1.35 3.80
CA ASN A 64 -10.70 -1.03 2.47
C ASN A 64 -9.77 -1.53 1.35
N TRP A 65 -8.91 -2.51 1.64
CA TRP A 65 -7.92 -3.01 0.67
C TRP A 65 -8.34 -4.35 0.07
N ASN A 66 -8.50 -4.37 -1.26
CA ASN A 66 -9.02 -5.53 -2.00
C ASN A 66 -7.93 -6.55 -2.41
N TYR A 67 -6.64 -6.22 -2.23
CA TYR A 67 -5.53 -7.04 -2.69
C TYR A 67 -4.73 -7.64 -1.54
N ALA A 68 -3.62 -8.32 -1.85
CA ALA A 68 -2.80 -8.98 -0.85
C ALA A 68 -2.25 -7.99 0.20
N THR A 69 -2.29 -8.38 1.47
CA THR A 69 -1.85 -7.58 2.64
C THR A 69 -0.42 -7.04 2.52
N HIS A 70 0.48 -7.79 1.88
CA HIS A 70 1.88 -7.38 1.77
C HIS A 70 2.10 -6.12 0.92
N TYR A 71 1.13 -5.73 0.08
CA TYR A 71 1.19 -4.46 -0.64
C TYR A 71 1.04 -3.27 0.30
N VAL A 72 0.20 -3.39 1.34
CA VAL A 72 0.07 -2.38 2.40
C VAL A 72 1.39 -2.23 3.16
N ASP A 73 1.98 -3.36 3.59
CA ASP A 73 3.26 -3.35 4.30
C ASP A 73 4.40 -2.76 3.45
N SER A 74 4.40 -3.06 2.14
CA SER A 74 5.33 -2.50 1.15
C SER A 74 5.18 -0.99 1.04
N ALA A 75 3.95 -0.48 0.89
CA ALA A 75 3.69 0.96 0.77
C ALA A 75 4.17 1.72 2.02
N ILE A 76 3.85 1.22 3.22
CA ILE A 76 4.31 1.81 4.49
C ILE A 76 5.85 1.86 4.55
N ASN A 77 6.52 0.76 4.20
CA ASN A 77 7.99 0.71 4.21
C ASN A 77 8.61 1.68 3.22
N GLN A 78 8.09 1.75 1.99
CA GLN A 78 8.58 2.63 0.95
C GLN A 78 8.42 4.10 1.37
N MET A 79 7.23 4.52 1.80
CA MET A 79 6.97 5.90 2.18
C MET A 79 7.77 6.33 3.41
N LEU A 80 7.93 5.44 4.40
CA LEU A 80 8.78 5.70 5.56
C LEU A 80 10.25 5.86 5.14
N GLY A 81 10.73 5.04 4.19
CA GLY A 81 12.06 5.16 3.61
C GLY A 81 12.27 6.51 2.92
N LEU A 82 11.29 6.97 2.14
CA LEU A 82 11.33 8.27 1.47
C LEU A 82 11.45 9.44 2.46
N VAL A 83 10.66 9.43 3.54
CA VAL A 83 10.70 10.48 4.56
C VAL A 83 12.04 10.50 5.29
N LYS A 84 12.58 9.32 5.63
CA LYS A 84 13.91 9.19 6.25
C LYS A 84 15.02 9.71 5.35
N TYR A 85 15.02 9.30 4.08
CA TYR A 85 15.99 9.76 3.08
C TYR A 85 16.01 11.29 2.99
N LYS A 86 14.84 11.91 2.82
CA LYS A 86 14.71 13.37 2.78
C LYS A 86 15.23 14.04 4.05
N GLY A 87 14.92 13.48 5.23
CA GLY A 87 15.40 14.00 6.52
C GLY A 87 16.92 13.91 6.69
N GLU A 88 17.54 12.83 6.23
CA GLU A 88 18.99 12.62 6.27
C GLU A 88 19.72 13.54 5.28
N SER A 89 19.21 13.67 4.05
CA SER A 89 19.77 14.59 3.06
C SER A 89 19.76 16.04 3.55
N VAL A 90 18.68 16.48 4.20
CA VAL A 90 18.60 17.85 4.78
C VAL A 90 19.60 18.05 5.92
N LYS A 91 19.79 17.06 6.80
CA LYS A 91 20.79 17.13 7.89
C LYS A 91 22.22 17.19 7.37
N ARG A 92 22.51 16.48 6.28
CA ARG A 92 23.85 16.43 5.66
C ARG A 92 24.20 17.76 4.98
N PHE A 93 23.23 18.46 4.38
CA PHE A 93 23.44 19.76 3.75
C PHE A 93 23.66 20.90 4.76
N LYS A 94 22.97 20.89 5.91
CA LYS A 94 23.14 21.90 6.99
C LYS A 94 24.47 21.84 7.76
N ARG A 95 25.31 20.85 7.48
CA ARG A 95 26.63 20.67 8.12
C ARG A 95 27.78 21.29 7.32
N PHE A 96 27.49 21.88 6.17
CA PHE A 96 28.40 22.68 5.35
C PHE A 96 27.97 24.14 5.42
#